data_AF-A0A455C8I2-F1
#
_entry.id   AF-A0A455C8I2-F1
#
_cell.length_a   1.000
_cell.length_b   1.000
_cell.length_c   1.000
_cell.angle_alpha   90.00
_cell.angle_beta   90.00
_cell.angle_gamma   90.00
#
_symmetry.space_group_name_H-M   'P 1'
#
loop_
_entity.id
_entity.type
_entity.pdbx_description
1 polymer ?
#
loop_
_entity_poly.entity_id
_entity_poly.type
_entity_poly.pdbx_seq_one_letter_code
_entity_poly.pdbx_strand_id
1 'polypeptide(L)'
;MVNTVKAEMETLVREKGVNSFQMFMTYKDLYMLRDNELYQVLHACKDIGAIARVHAENGELVAEGAKEALDLGITGPEGIEISRPEELEAEATHRVITIANRTHCPIYLVNVSSISAGDVIAAAKMQGKVVLAETTTAHATLTGLHYYHQDWSHAAAYVTVPPLRLDTNTSTYLMSLLANDTLNIVASDHRPFTTKQKAMGKEDFTKIPHGVSGVQDRMSVIWERGVVGGKMDENRFVAVTSSNAAKILNLYPRKGRIIPGADADVVVWDPEATKTISASTQVQGGDFNLYENMRCHGVPLVTISRGRVVYENGVFMCAEGTGKFCPLRSFPDTVYKKLVQREKTLKVRGVDRTPYLGDVAVVVHPGKKEMGTPLADTPTRPVTRHGGMRDLHESSFSLSGSQIDDHVPKRASARILAPPGGRSSGIW
;
A
#
# COMPACT_ATOMS: atom_id res chain seq x y z
N MET A 1 15.41 -17.51 -12.42
CA MET A 1 15.16 -16.10 -12.04
C MET A 1 14.89 -15.93 -10.54
N VAL A 2 13.89 -16.60 -9.94
CA VAL A 2 13.55 -16.43 -8.49
C VAL A 2 14.73 -16.67 -7.54
N ASN A 3 15.57 -17.69 -7.80
CA ASN A 3 16.73 -17.98 -6.96
C ASN A 3 17.83 -16.90 -7.04
N THR A 4 17.94 -16.19 -8.16
CA THR A 4 18.94 -15.13 -8.35
C THR A 4 18.55 -13.89 -7.55
N VAL A 5 17.29 -13.44 -7.66
CA VAL A 5 16.78 -12.26 -6.93
C VAL A 5 16.90 -12.47 -5.42
N LYS A 6 16.55 -13.66 -4.91
CA LYS A 6 16.71 -13.98 -3.49
C LYS A 6 18.16 -13.85 -3.02
N ALA A 7 19.12 -14.37 -3.78
CA ALA A 7 20.54 -14.30 -3.44
C ALA A 7 21.07 -12.84 -3.48
N GLU A 8 20.60 -12.03 -4.42
CA GLU A 8 20.92 -10.61 -4.49
C GLU A 8 20.32 -9.82 -3.31
N MET A 9 19.08 -10.13 -2.90
CA MET A 9 18.48 -9.55 -1.69
C MET A 9 19.34 -9.87 -0.45
N GLU A 10 19.80 -11.12 -0.30
CA GLU A 10 20.70 -11.50 0.79
C GLU A 10 22.02 -10.70 0.75
N THR A 11 22.61 -10.53 -0.43
CA THR A 11 23.85 -9.76 -0.63
C THR A 11 23.65 -8.29 -0.28
N LEU A 12 22.56 -7.67 -0.75
CA LEU A 12 22.23 -6.27 -0.45
C LEU A 12 22.08 -6.03 1.05
N VAL A 13 21.43 -6.96 1.76
CA VAL A 13 21.26 -6.85 3.21
C VAL A 13 22.56 -7.09 3.96
N ARG A 14 23.29 -8.15 3.64
CA ARG A 14 24.50 -8.55 4.38
C ARG A 14 25.67 -7.61 4.14
N GLU A 15 25.81 -7.07 2.93
CA GLU A 15 27.05 -6.40 2.51
C GLU A 15 26.86 -4.95 2.08
N LYS A 16 25.66 -4.56 1.64
CA LYS A 16 25.43 -3.22 1.05
C LYS A 16 24.63 -2.29 1.95
N GLY A 17 24.26 -2.73 3.15
CA GLY A 17 23.56 -1.90 4.13
C GLY A 17 22.14 -1.53 3.71
N VAL A 18 21.42 -2.44 3.07
CA VAL A 18 20.00 -2.30 2.71
C VAL A 18 19.16 -3.08 3.71
N ASN A 19 18.02 -2.56 4.17
CA ASN A 19 17.09 -3.31 5.02
C ASN A 19 15.62 -3.14 4.61
N SER A 20 15.35 -2.65 3.41
CA SER A 20 13.99 -2.48 2.91
C SER A 20 13.94 -2.70 1.40
N PHE A 21 12.90 -3.39 0.92
CA PHE A 21 12.67 -3.67 -0.50
C PHE A 21 11.31 -3.15 -0.93
N GLN A 22 11.21 -2.62 -2.14
CA GLN A 22 9.98 -2.09 -2.73
C GLN A 22 9.39 -3.12 -3.72
N MET A 23 8.10 -3.38 -3.59
CA MET A 23 7.33 -4.23 -4.49
C MET A 23 6.09 -3.48 -5.00
N PHE A 24 5.54 -3.92 -6.13
CA PHE A 24 4.38 -3.30 -6.76
C PHE A 24 3.29 -4.35 -7.01
N MET A 25 2.05 -4.02 -6.65
CA MET A 25 0.86 -4.80 -7.00
C MET A 25 0.16 -4.27 -8.26
N THR A 26 0.66 -3.15 -8.78
CA THR A 26 0.23 -2.49 -10.02
C THR A 26 1.38 -2.42 -11.01
N TYR A 27 1.18 -1.70 -12.14
CA TYR A 27 2.09 -1.68 -13.28
C TYR A 27 2.25 -3.08 -13.89
N LYS A 28 1.11 -3.64 -14.34
CA LYS A 28 1.04 -4.90 -15.08
C LYS A 28 2.07 -4.90 -16.22
N ASP A 29 2.71 -6.04 -16.43
CA ASP A 29 3.75 -6.27 -17.44
C ASP A 29 5.06 -5.45 -17.29
N LEU A 30 5.18 -4.65 -16.22
CA LEU A 30 6.38 -3.83 -15.95
C LEU A 30 7.01 -4.13 -14.59
N TYR A 31 6.26 -3.95 -13.50
CA TYR A 31 6.77 -4.15 -12.13
C TYR A 31 5.90 -5.05 -11.25
N MET A 32 4.68 -5.36 -11.71
CA MET A 32 3.69 -6.09 -10.93
C MET A 32 4.16 -7.49 -10.54
N LEU A 33 4.06 -7.81 -9.24
CA LEU A 33 4.21 -9.16 -8.73
C LEU A 33 2.83 -9.79 -8.49
N ARG A 34 2.69 -11.07 -8.83
CA ARG A 34 1.50 -11.87 -8.49
C ARG A 34 1.54 -12.32 -7.04
N ASP A 35 0.41 -12.76 -6.50
CA ASP A 35 0.28 -13.15 -5.09
C ASP A 35 1.27 -14.25 -4.67
N ASN A 36 1.54 -15.23 -5.53
CA ASN A 36 2.51 -16.29 -5.25
C ASN A 36 3.94 -15.75 -5.17
N GLU A 37 4.28 -14.76 -6.00
CA GLU A 37 5.59 -14.09 -5.98
C GLU A 37 5.72 -13.20 -4.75
N LEU A 38 4.68 -12.42 -4.42
CA LEU A 38 4.61 -11.65 -3.17
C LEU A 38 4.80 -12.55 -1.96
N TYR A 39 4.12 -13.70 -1.89
CA TYR A 39 4.29 -14.65 -0.79
C TYR A 39 5.76 -15.07 -0.60
N GLN A 40 6.45 -15.41 -1.69
CA GLN A 40 7.87 -15.81 -1.63
C GLN A 40 8.80 -14.65 -1.28
N VAL A 41 8.58 -13.46 -1.84
CA VAL A 41 9.39 -12.27 -1.54
C VAL A 41 9.21 -11.82 -0.10
N LEU A 42 7.98 -11.84 0.44
CA LEU A 42 7.71 -11.51 1.84
C LEU A 42 8.34 -12.53 2.79
N HIS A 43 8.35 -13.82 2.44
CA HIS A 43 9.10 -14.82 3.22
C HIS A 43 10.60 -14.52 3.22
N ALA A 44 11.17 -14.19 2.06
CA ALA A 44 12.58 -13.83 1.95
C ALA A 44 12.93 -12.57 2.76
N CYS A 45 12.10 -11.51 2.69
CA CYS A 45 12.26 -10.30 3.51
C CYS A 45 12.25 -10.61 5.01
N LYS A 46 11.33 -11.47 5.47
CA LYS A 46 11.27 -11.91 6.87
C LYS A 46 12.56 -12.61 7.29
N ASP A 47 13.05 -13.56 6.49
CA ASP A 47 14.24 -14.38 6.80
C ASP A 47 15.53 -13.53 6.91
N ILE A 48 15.65 -12.49 6.09
CA ILE A 48 16.82 -11.58 6.09
C ILE A 48 16.64 -10.36 7.00
N GLY A 49 15.49 -10.22 7.66
CA GLY A 49 15.21 -9.12 8.58
C GLY A 49 14.95 -7.76 7.90
N ALA A 50 14.42 -7.77 6.68
CA ALA A 50 14.12 -6.57 5.89
C ALA A 50 12.62 -6.18 5.91
N ILE A 51 12.35 -4.89 5.78
CA ILE A 51 11.01 -4.33 5.67
C ILE A 51 10.51 -4.44 4.22
N ALA A 52 9.33 -5.02 4.06
CA ALA A 52 8.64 -5.10 2.77
C ALA A 52 7.79 -3.84 2.53
N ARG A 53 8.23 -2.97 1.62
CA ARG A 53 7.46 -1.81 1.14
C ARG A 53 6.60 -2.20 -0.06
N VAL A 54 5.31 -1.87 -0.05
CA VAL A 54 4.40 -2.26 -1.12
C VAL A 54 3.55 -1.10 -1.58
N HIS A 55 3.58 -0.85 -2.89
CA HIS A 55 2.62 -0.04 -3.61
C HIS A 55 1.38 -0.89 -3.90
N ALA A 56 0.28 -0.60 -3.23
CA ALA A 56 -0.89 -1.47 -3.17
C ALA A 56 -2.08 -0.88 -3.94
N GLU A 57 -2.11 -1.12 -5.25
CA GLU A 57 -3.29 -0.98 -6.11
C GLU A 57 -3.47 -2.28 -6.90
N ASN A 58 -4.70 -2.68 -7.23
CA ASN A 58 -4.93 -3.88 -8.03
C ASN A 58 -4.55 -3.64 -9.50
N GLY A 59 -3.36 -4.12 -9.92
CA GLY A 59 -2.81 -3.86 -11.24
C GLY A 59 -3.61 -4.35 -12.43
N GLU A 60 -4.35 -5.46 -12.28
CA GLU A 60 -5.22 -5.96 -13.34
C GLU A 60 -6.40 -5.01 -13.56
N LEU A 61 -7.06 -4.59 -12.47
CA LEU A 61 -8.19 -3.67 -12.55
C LEU A 61 -7.76 -2.25 -12.96
N VAL A 62 -6.55 -1.80 -12.56
CA VAL A 62 -5.99 -0.53 -13.06
C VAL A 62 -5.78 -0.59 -14.58
N ALA A 63 -5.31 -1.71 -15.12
CA ALA A 63 -5.07 -1.85 -16.56
C ALA A 63 -6.39 -1.84 -17.35
N GLU A 64 -7.40 -2.60 -16.90
CA GLU A 64 -8.72 -2.60 -17.55
C GLU A 64 -9.44 -1.26 -17.41
N GLY A 65 -9.42 -0.64 -16.23
CA GLY A 65 -10.03 0.68 -16.00
C GLY A 65 -9.37 1.78 -16.84
N ALA A 66 -8.06 1.70 -17.08
CA ALA A 66 -7.36 2.66 -17.94
C ALA A 66 -7.75 2.49 -19.40
N LYS A 67 -7.86 1.24 -19.87
CA LYS A 67 -8.34 0.92 -21.21
C LYS A 67 -9.80 1.39 -21.39
N GLU A 68 -10.67 1.11 -20.44
CA GLU A 68 -12.08 1.49 -20.48
C GLU A 68 -12.24 3.03 -20.53
N ALA A 69 -11.50 3.77 -19.71
CA ALA A 69 -11.53 5.24 -19.75
C ALA A 69 -11.11 5.79 -21.13
N LEU A 70 -10.04 5.23 -21.73
CA LEU A 70 -9.60 5.62 -23.08
C LEU A 70 -10.63 5.23 -24.16
N ASP A 71 -11.24 4.05 -24.07
CA ASP A 71 -12.28 3.58 -25.01
C ASP A 71 -13.53 4.48 -24.97
N LEU A 72 -13.81 5.09 -23.81
CA LEU A 72 -14.85 6.12 -23.62
C LEU A 72 -14.44 7.53 -24.10
N GLY A 73 -13.22 7.69 -24.61
CA GLY A 73 -12.68 8.96 -25.09
C GLY A 73 -12.12 9.87 -23.97
N ILE A 74 -12.01 9.38 -22.74
CA ILE A 74 -11.45 10.11 -21.60
C ILE A 74 -9.92 10.02 -21.69
N THR A 75 -9.32 11.04 -22.28
CA THR A 75 -7.87 11.11 -22.54
C THR A 75 -7.14 12.12 -21.66
N GLY A 76 -7.88 12.97 -20.94
CA GLY A 76 -7.34 14.00 -20.06
C GLY A 76 -6.85 13.45 -18.72
N PRO A 77 -6.12 14.28 -17.93
CA PRO A 77 -5.53 13.85 -16.66
C PRO A 77 -6.55 13.28 -15.64
N GLU A 78 -7.82 13.69 -15.69
CA GLU A 78 -8.92 13.12 -14.90
C GLU A 78 -9.09 11.61 -15.07
N GLY A 79 -8.68 11.07 -16.22
CA GLY A 79 -8.62 9.63 -16.46
C GLY A 79 -7.79 8.88 -15.41
N ILE A 80 -6.76 9.52 -14.81
CA ILE A 80 -5.94 8.88 -13.77
C ILE A 80 -6.71 8.62 -12.49
N GLU A 81 -7.77 9.36 -12.20
CA GLU A 81 -8.59 9.17 -10.99
C GLU A 81 -9.71 8.17 -11.29
N ILE A 82 -10.39 8.36 -12.43
CA ILE A 82 -11.48 7.52 -12.92
C ILE A 82 -11.02 6.07 -13.14
N SER A 83 -9.83 5.85 -13.69
CA SER A 83 -9.35 4.51 -14.06
C SER A 83 -8.97 3.64 -12.87
N ARG A 84 -8.95 4.21 -11.65
CA ARG A 84 -8.38 3.58 -10.46
C ARG A 84 -9.01 4.14 -9.16
N PRO A 85 -10.33 3.96 -9.00
CA PRO A 85 -11.03 4.41 -7.80
C PRO A 85 -10.45 3.76 -6.54
N GLU A 86 -10.70 4.35 -5.39
CA GLU A 86 -10.01 4.00 -4.14
C GLU A 86 -10.22 2.55 -3.68
N GLU A 87 -11.28 1.88 -4.12
CA GLU A 87 -11.51 0.46 -3.83
C GLU A 87 -10.40 -0.46 -4.38
N LEU A 88 -9.74 -0.09 -5.48
CA LEU A 88 -8.59 -0.85 -6.02
C LEU A 88 -7.36 -0.73 -5.11
N GLU A 89 -7.20 0.40 -4.42
CA GLU A 89 -6.15 0.58 -3.41
C GLU A 89 -6.50 -0.20 -2.13
N ALA A 90 -7.76 -0.11 -1.69
CA ALA A 90 -8.23 -0.79 -0.49
C ALA A 90 -8.16 -2.32 -0.62
N GLU A 91 -8.58 -2.89 -1.75
CA GLU A 91 -8.51 -4.32 -2.04
C GLU A 91 -7.06 -4.82 -1.98
N ALA A 92 -6.16 -4.16 -2.73
CA ALA A 92 -4.76 -4.55 -2.77
C ALA A 92 -4.08 -4.39 -1.41
N THR A 93 -4.39 -3.33 -0.68
CA THR A 93 -3.92 -3.11 0.70
C THR A 93 -4.37 -4.24 1.62
N HIS A 94 -5.65 -4.64 1.55
CA HIS A 94 -6.19 -5.74 2.33
C HIS A 94 -5.53 -7.08 1.98
N ARG A 95 -5.36 -7.36 0.68
CA ARG A 95 -4.73 -8.58 0.16
C ARG A 95 -3.30 -8.70 0.61
N VAL A 96 -2.47 -7.66 0.46
CA VAL A 96 -1.05 -7.76 0.86
C VAL A 96 -0.87 -7.83 2.37
N ILE A 97 -1.71 -7.15 3.15
CA ILE A 97 -1.72 -7.33 4.62
C ILE A 97 -2.04 -8.79 4.99
N THR A 98 -2.94 -9.42 4.24
CA THR A 98 -3.27 -10.84 4.45
C THR A 98 -2.08 -11.74 4.11
N ILE A 99 -1.45 -11.57 2.94
CA ILE A 99 -0.25 -12.33 2.53
C ILE A 99 0.90 -12.13 3.55
N ALA A 100 1.16 -10.90 3.97
CA ALA A 100 2.16 -10.58 4.97
C ALA A 100 1.89 -11.25 6.32
N ASN A 101 0.63 -11.24 6.77
CA ASN A 101 0.25 -11.93 7.99
C ASN A 101 0.36 -13.45 7.88
N ARG A 102 0.17 -14.05 6.69
CA ARG A 102 0.40 -15.49 6.45
C ARG A 102 1.87 -15.87 6.39
N THR A 103 2.75 -14.94 6.03
CA THR A 103 4.21 -15.14 5.95
C THR A 103 4.96 -14.66 7.19
N HIS A 104 4.25 -14.07 8.17
CA HIS A 104 4.80 -13.42 9.36
C HIS A 104 5.81 -12.31 9.05
N CYS A 105 5.76 -11.73 7.84
CA CYS A 105 6.60 -10.60 7.44
C CYS A 105 5.97 -9.29 7.92
N PRO A 106 6.74 -8.34 8.48
CA PRO A 106 6.23 -6.98 8.64
C PRO A 106 6.02 -6.33 7.28
N ILE A 107 4.91 -5.60 7.13
CA ILE A 107 4.55 -4.94 5.87
C ILE A 107 4.47 -3.43 6.05
N TYR A 108 4.92 -2.69 5.03
CA TYR A 108 4.93 -1.25 4.97
C TYR A 108 4.18 -0.77 3.73
N LEU A 109 3.01 -0.15 3.91
CA LEU A 109 2.22 0.37 2.81
C LEU A 109 2.74 1.78 2.46
N VAL A 110 3.06 2.00 1.19
CA VAL A 110 3.55 3.30 0.70
C VAL A 110 2.42 4.06 0.03
N ASN A 111 2.54 5.39 0.01
CA ASN A 111 1.64 6.29 -0.72
C ASN A 111 0.14 6.09 -0.41
N VAL A 112 -0.24 5.79 0.83
CA VAL A 112 -1.65 5.64 1.21
C VAL A 112 -2.40 6.92 0.87
N SER A 113 -3.39 6.82 -0.02
CA SER A 113 -4.03 7.97 -0.66
C SER A 113 -5.50 8.15 -0.29
N SER A 114 -6.17 7.12 0.24
CA SER A 114 -7.62 7.08 0.40
C SER A 114 -8.08 6.75 1.82
N ILE A 115 -9.34 7.10 2.10
CA ILE A 115 -10.03 6.75 3.34
C ILE A 115 -10.13 5.22 3.45
N SER A 116 -10.57 4.55 2.38
CA SER A 116 -10.76 3.09 2.38
C SER A 116 -9.47 2.32 2.67
N ALA A 117 -8.33 2.70 2.08
CA ALA A 117 -7.05 2.06 2.41
C ALA A 117 -6.60 2.36 3.86
N GLY A 118 -6.86 3.58 4.34
CA GLY A 118 -6.65 3.96 5.74
C GLY A 118 -7.43 3.07 6.72
N ASP A 119 -8.70 2.80 6.43
CA ASP A 119 -9.58 1.95 7.25
C ASP A 119 -9.11 0.50 7.27
N VAL A 120 -8.67 -0.04 6.13
CA VAL A 120 -8.10 -1.39 6.05
C VAL A 120 -6.86 -1.50 6.95
N ILE A 121 -5.99 -0.48 6.95
CA ILE A 121 -4.79 -0.44 7.79
C ILE A 121 -5.18 -0.34 9.28
N ALA A 122 -6.15 0.53 9.61
CA ALA A 122 -6.66 0.68 10.97
C ALA A 122 -7.19 -0.65 11.52
N ALA A 123 -8.08 -1.31 10.78
CA ALA A 123 -8.66 -2.60 11.15
C ALA A 123 -7.59 -3.70 11.31
N ALA A 124 -6.60 -3.72 10.41
CA ALA A 124 -5.48 -4.66 10.51
C ALA A 124 -4.62 -4.43 11.76
N LYS A 125 -4.34 -3.17 12.11
CA LYS A 125 -3.62 -2.81 13.34
C LYS A 125 -4.40 -3.18 14.59
N MET A 126 -5.73 -2.98 14.59
CA MET A 126 -6.62 -3.41 15.69
C MET A 126 -6.59 -4.92 15.92
N GLN A 127 -6.41 -5.72 14.86
CA GLN A 127 -6.21 -7.18 14.93
C GLN A 127 -4.78 -7.59 15.35
N GLY A 128 -3.91 -6.63 15.67
CA GLY A 128 -2.52 -6.90 16.05
C GLY A 128 -1.63 -7.38 14.90
N LYS A 129 -2.03 -7.17 13.64
CA LYS A 129 -1.16 -7.45 12.48
C LYS A 129 0.02 -6.47 12.48
N VAL A 130 1.17 -6.90 11.96
CA VAL A 130 2.38 -6.07 11.93
C VAL A 130 2.42 -5.25 10.65
N VAL A 131 1.65 -4.17 10.67
CA VAL A 131 1.47 -3.24 9.54
C VAL A 131 2.03 -1.87 9.92
N LEU A 132 2.84 -1.30 9.03
CA LEU A 132 3.29 0.08 9.03
C LEU A 132 2.76 0.76 7.77
N ALA A 133 2.61 2.08 7.82
CA ALA A 133 2.08 2.81 6.67
C ALA A 133 2.64 4.22 6.55
N GLU A 134 2.77 4.66 5.31
CA GLU A 134 3.26 5.96 4.87
C GLU A 134 2.24 6.59 3.93
N THR A 135 2.01 7.88 4.11
CA THR A 135 1.32 8.71 3.11
C THR A 135 2.29 9.76 2.58
N THR A 136 1.89 10.48 1.53
CA THR A 136 2.68 11.58 0.97
C THR A 136 2.14 12.92 1.45
N THR A 137 2.97 13.95 1.30
CA THR A 137 2.56 15.33 1.56
C THR A 137 1.34 15.70 0.72
N ALA A 138 1.33 15.28 -0.55
CA ALA A 138 0.26 15.58 -1.49
C ALA A 138 -1.05 14.90 -1.06
N HIS A 139 -1.04 13.60 -0.79
CA HIS A 139 -2.23 12.86 -0.36
C HIS A 139 -2.82 13.38 0.96
N ALA A 140 -1.95 13.76 1.91
CA ALA A 140 -2.40 14.25 3.22
C ALA A 140 -2.99 15.67 3.18
N THR A 141 -2.89 16.41 2.07
CA THR A 141 -3.23 17.85 2.05
C THR A 141 -3.98 18.36 0.82
N LEU A 142 -3.91 17.66 -0.31
CA LEU A 142 -4.52 18.06 -1.59
C LEU A 142 -5.68 17.13 -1.95
N THR A 143 -6.52 17.57 -2.89
CA THR A 143 -7.64 16.78 -3.43
C THR A 143 -7.48 16.53 -4.92
N GLY A 144 -8.16 15.49 -5.42
CA GLY A 144 -8.22 15.13 -6.83
C GLY A 144 -8.96 16.13 -7.71
N LEU A 145 -9.56 17.18 -7.13
CA LEU A 145 -10.23 18.24 -7.89
C LEU A 145 -9.27 18.93 -8.88
N HIS A 146 -7.97 18.93 -8.60
CA HIS A 146 -6.97 19.46 -9.51
C HIS A 146 -6.90 18.72 -10.86
N TYR A 147 -7.31 17.45 -10.93
CA TYR A 147 -7.36 16.71 -12.20
C TYR A 147 -8.44 17.23 -13.16
N TYR A 148 -9.46 17.90 -12.63
CA TYR A 148 -10.59 18.46 -13.39
C TYR A 148 -10.40 19.95 -13.69
N HIS A 149 -9.19 20.47 -13.48
CA HIS A 149 -8.86 21.84 -13.83
C HIS A 149 -8.89 22.04 -15.36
N GLN A 150 -9.42 23.19 -15.80
CA GLN A 150 -9.62 23.46 -17.24
C GLN A 150 -8.30 23.60 -18.01
N ASP A 151 -7.25 24.12 -17.36
CA ASP A 151 -5.89 24.04 -17.91
C ASP A 151 -5.31 22.64 -17.72
N TRP A 152 -5.03 21.97 -18.85
CA TRP A 152 -4.43 20.66 -18.91
C TRP A 152 -3.07 20.60 -18.19
N SER A 153 -2.27 21.66 -18.27
CA SER A 153 -0.92 21.68 -17.67
C SER A 153 -1.00 21.64 -16.16
N HIS A 154 -1.90 22.44 -15.57
CA HIS A 154 -2.26 22.36 -14.16
C HIS A 154 -2.70 20.94 -13.81
N ALA A 155 -3.69 20.37 -14.51
CA ALA A 155 -4.23 19.05 -14.17
C ALA A 155 -3.16 17.93 -14.24
N ALA A 156 -2.34 17.94 -15.29
CA ALA A 156 -1.27 16.97 -15.49
C ALA A 156 -0.16 17.06 -14.41
N ALA A 157 0.06 18.24 -13.83
CA ALA A 157 1.08 18.44 -12.79
C ALA A 157 0.82 17.60 -11.52
N TYR A 158 -0.46 17.30 -11.22
CA TYR A 158 -0.85 16.52 -10.04
C TYR A 158 -0.87 15.01 -10.30
N VAL A 159 -0.61 14.57 -11.54
CA VAL A 159 -0.69 13.14 -11.92
C VAL A 159 0.39 12.35 -11.20
N THR A 160 -0.04 11.51 -10.26
CA THR A 160 0.76 10.56 -9.48
C THR A 160 -0.09 9.33 -9.16
N VAL A 161 0.51 8.31 -8.55
CA VAL A 161 -0.21 7.08 -8.19
C VAL A 161 0.12 6.62 -6.75
N PRO A 162 -0.87 6.10 -6.00
CA PRO A 162 -2.31 6.21 -6.30
C PRO A 162 -2.72 7.70 -6.47
N PRO A 163 -3.82 8.02 -7.14
CA PRO A 163 -4.16 9.40 -7.46
C PRO A 163 -4.64 10.14 -6.21
N LEU A 164 -4.59 11.47 -6.24
CA LEU A 164 -5.32 12.29 -5.27
C LEU A 164 -6.82 12.00 -5.37
N ARG A 165 -7.52 11.96 -4.24
CA ARG A 165 -8.94 11.55 -4.20
C ARG A 165 -9.90 12.73 -4.26
N LEU A 166 -11.04 12.55 -4.93
CA LEU A 166 -12.07 13.57 -5.05
C LEU A 166 -12.78 13.87 -3.72
N ASP A 167 -12.91 12.88 -2.83
CA ASP A 167 -13.53 13.10 -1.53
C ASP A 167 -12.74 14.13 -0.73
N THR A 168 -13.38 15.28 -0.50
CA THR A 168 -12.83 16.43 0.23
C THR A 168 -12.47 16.12 1.69
N ASN A 169 -12.99 15.03 2.26
CA ASN A 169 -12.63 14.58 3.60
C ASN A 169 -11.30 13.83 3.65
N THR A 170 -10.78 13.37 2.51
CA THR A 170 -9.58 12.52 2.43
C THR A 170 -8.39 13.12 3.15
N SER A 171 -8.05 14.39 2.87
CA SER A 171 -6.89 15.05 3.47
C SER A 171 -7.02 15.19 4.99
N THR A 172 -8.20 15.62 5.47
CA THR A 172 -8.49 15.73 6.91
C THR A 172 -8.42 14.37 7.59
N TYR A 173 -8.96 13.34 6.94
CA TYR A 173 -8.91 11.98 7.42
C TYR A 173 -7.47 11.49 7.54
N LEU A 174 -6.70 11.47 6.44
CA LEU A 174 -5.29 11.05 6.40
C LEU A 174 -4.40 11.78 7.40
N MET A 175 -4.60 13.10 7.57
CA MET A 175 -3.90 13.87 8.61
C MET A 175 -4.24 13.40 10.02
N SER A 176 -5.50 13.00 10.26
CA SER A 176 -5.93 12.42 11.54
C SER A 176 -5.34 11.02 11.76
N LEU A 177 -5.18 10.20 10.71
CA LEU A 177 -4.46 8.92 10.84
C LEU A 177 -2.96 9.12 11.10
N LEU A 178 -2.35 10.18 10.56
CA LEU A 178 -0.99 10.57 10.91
C LEU A 178 -0.90 10.99 12.38
N ALA A 179 -1.87 11.77 12.87
CA ALA A 179 -1.92 12.19 14.27
C ALA A 179 -2.08 11.00 15.23
N ASN A 180 -2.91 10.02 14.88
CA ASN A 180 -3.24 8.86 15.74
C ASN A 180 -2.31 7.64 15.57
N ASP A 181 -1.27 7.73 14.74
CA ASP A 181 -0.29 6.67 14.47
C ASP A 181 -0.81 5.43 13.71
N THR A 182 -2.00 5.52 13.11
CA THR A 182 -2.43 4.56 12.10
C THR A 182 -1.60 4.71 10.82
N LEU A 183 -1.28 5.94 10.44
CA LEU A 183 -0.20 6.25 9.51
C LEU A 183 1.02 6.72 10.30
N ASN A 184 2.20 6.21 9.97
CA ASN A 184 3.39 6.35 10.81
C ASN A 184 4.35 7.44 10.32
N ILE A 185 4.43 7.64 9.00
CA ILE A 185 5.40 8.51 8.34
C ILE A 185 4.72 9.31 7.24
N VAL A 186 5.18 10.55 7.04
CA VAL A 186 4.85 11.35 5.86
C VAL A 186 6.08 11.59 5.00
N ALA A 187 5.95 11.27 3.72
CA ALA A 187 7.02 11.33 2.73
C ALA A 187 6.75 12.30 1.58
N SER A 188 7.81 12.50 0.78
CA SER A 188 7.82 13.09 -0.55
C SER A 188 6.93 12.44 -1.58
N ASP A 189 7.35 11.21 -1.85
CA ASP A 189 7.37 10.63 -3.20
C ASP A 189 7.88 11.60 -4.29
N HIS A 190 8.94 12.35 -3.98
CA HIS A 190 9.47 13.39 -4.86
C HIS A 190 10.04 12.81 -6.16
N ARG A 191 9.33 13.07 -7.27
CA ARG A 191 9.71 12.67 -8.63
C ARG A 191 9.18 13.72 -9.62
N PRO A 192 9.79 14.92 -9.67
CA PRO A 192 9.29 16.02 -10.46
C PRO A 192 9.50 15.77 -11.96
N PHE A 193 8.50 16.15 -12.74
CA PHE A 193 8.57 16.26 -14.19
C PHE A 193 8.17 17.67 -14.59
N THR A 194 8.82 18.21 -15.62
CA THR A 194 8.41 19.48 -16.24
C THR A 194 7.07 19.32 -16.96
N THR A 195 6.34 20.42 -17.19
CA THR A 195 5.12 20.42 -18.03
C THR A 195 5.40 19.82 -19.40
N LYS A 196 6.57 20.09 -19.99
CA LYS A 196 6.99 19.49 -21.28
C LYS A 196 7.09 17.97 -21.22
N GLN A 197 7.62 17.41 -20.13
CA GLN A 197 7.67 15.95 -19.94
C GLN A 197 6.28 15.39 -19.65
N LYS A 198 5.45 16.10 -18.87
CA LYS A 198 4.05 15.71 -18.64
C LYS A 198 3.28 15.61 -19.95
N ALA A 199 3.52 16.53 -20.89
CA ALA A 199 2.86 16.59 -22.20
C ALA A 199 3.09 15.38 -23.11
N MET A 200 3.95 14.41 -22.73
CA MET A 200 3.99 13.09 -23.38
C MET A 200 2.63 12.38 -23.39
N GLY A 201 1.78 12.66 -22.39
CA GLY A 201 0.42 12.12 -22.31
C GLY A 201 -0.69 13.14 -22.59
N LYS A 202 -0.42 14.17 -23.41
CA LYS A 202 -1.42 15.21 -23.73
C LYS A 202 -2.70 14.63 -24.34
N GLU A 203 -2.59 13.58 -25.13
CA GLU A 203 -3.70 12.91 -25.81
C GLU A 203 -4.02 11.53 -25.20
N ASP A 204 -3.33 11.16 -24.12
CA ASP A 204 -3.43 9.84 -23.50
C ASP A 204 -2.85 9.90 -22.08
N PHE A 205 -3.72 10.00 -21.08
CA PHE A 205 -3.33 10.16 -19.68
C PHE A 205 -2.42 9.02 -19.18
N THR A 206 -2.47 7.82 -19.78
CA THR A 206 -1.64 6.68 -19.37
C THR A 206 -0.16 6.89 -19.69
N LYS A 207 0.14 7.83 -20.58
CA LYS A 207 1.50 8.24 -20.96
C LYS A 207 2.01 9.44 -20.17
N ILE A 208 1.19 10.04 -19.31
CA ILE A 208 1.66 11.11 -18.40
C ILE A 208 2.58 10.46 -17.36
N PRO A 209 3.86 10.87 -17.25
CA PRO A 209 4.76 10.31 -16.26
C PRO A 209 4.26 10.61 -14.85
N HIS A 210 4.01 9.56 -14.07
CA HIS A 210 3.55 9.68 -12.68
C HIS A 210 4.63 10.30 -11.81
N GLY A 211 4.34 11.36 -11.07
CA GLY A 211 5.29 11.93 -10.12
C GLY A 211 5.07 13.42 -9.90
N VAL A 212 5.42 13.86 -8.70
CA VAL A 212 5.16 15.21 -8.19
C VAL A 212 6.36 15.76 -7.42
N SER A 213 6.41 17.08 -7.26
CA SER A 213 7.39 17.77 -6.41
C SER A 213 6.91 17.84 -4.94
N GLY A 214 7.81 18.15 -4.00
CA GLY A 214 7.45 18.21 -2.57
C GLY A 214 8.57 17.89 -1.58
N VAL A 215 9.82 17.68 -2.01
CA VAL A 215 10.96 17.46 -1.09
C VAL A 215 11.24 18.70 -0.25
N GLN A 216 11.08 19.88 -0.84
CA GLN A 216 11.27 21.15 -0.15
C GLN A 216 10.07 21.49 0.76
N ASP A 217 8.86 21.22 0.28
CA ASP A 217 7.63 21.74 0.90
C ASP A 217 7.12 20.87 2.06
N ARG A 218 7.51 19.59 2.11
CA ARG A 218 6.99 18.59 3.06
C ARG A 218 6.88 19.09 4.50
N MET A 219 7.96 19.68 5.03
CA MET A 219 7.98 20.09 6.43
C MET A 219 6.98 21.21 6.72
N SER A 220 6.99 22.28 5.93
CA SER A 220 6.11 23.45 6.15
C SER A 220 4.65 23.13 5.84
N VAL A 221 4.38 22.33 4.81
CA VAL A 221 3.01 21.92 4.45
C VAL A 221 2.38 21.06 5.56
N ILE A 222 3.14 20.10 6.10
CA ILE A 222 2.65 19.25 7.20
C ILE A 222 2.59 20.02 8.52
N TRP A 223 3.48 20.98 8.76
CA TRP A 223 3.36 21.88 9.90
C TRP A 223 2.06 22.69 9.82
N GLU A 224 1.80 23.34 8.69
CA GLU A 224 0.61 24.17 8.49
C GLU A 224 -0.69 23.36 8.59
N ARG A 225 -0.77 22.20 7.94
CA ARG A 225 -2.02 21.40 7.91
C ARG A 225 -2.19 20.50 9.14
N GLY A 226 -1.09 20.07 9.74
CA GLY A 226 -1.08 19.19 10.90
C GLY A 226 -1.05 19.94 12.23
N VAL A 227 -0.02 20.76 12.45
CA VAL A 227 0.24 21.44 13.73
C VAL A 227 -0.64 22.68 13.87
N VAL A 228 -0.52 23.64 12.95
CA VAL A 228 -1.38 24.85 12.95
C VAL A 228 -2.84 24.47 12.78
N GLY A 229 -3.13 23.47 11.93
CA GLY A 229 -4.47 22.90 11.75
C GLY A 229 -5.03 22.16 12.98
N GLY A 230 -4.29 22.07 14.09
CA GLY A 230 -4.74 21.50 15.36
C GLY A 230 -5.01 19.99 15.32
N LYS A 231 -4.44 19.27 14.34
CA LYS A 231 -4.59 17.81 14.20
C LYS A 231 -3.57 17.05 15.02
N MET A 232 -2.37 17.61 15.19
CA MET A 232 -1.30 17.03 15.98
C MET A 232 -0.47 18.12 16.67
N ASP A 233 0.28 17.76 17.71
CA ASP A 233 1.26 18.67 18.31
C ASP A 233 2.63 18.62 17.59
N GLU A 234 3.53 19.51 18.00
CA GLU A 234 4.90 19.58 17.47
C GLU A 234 5.72 18.30 17.72
N ASN A 235 5.43 17.54 18.78
CA ASN A 235 6.15 16.30 19.08
C ASN A 235 5.74 15.19 18.11
N ARG A 236 4.46 15.10 17.79
CA ARG A 236 3.94 14.18 16.79
C ARG A 236 4.41 14.57 15.40
N PHE A 237 4.51 15.87 15.09
CA PHE A 237 5.15 16.36 13.87
C PHE A 237 6.59 15.84 13.74
N VAL A 238 7.41 15.95 14.79
CA VAL A 238 8.78 15.37 14.80
C VAL A 238 8.75 13.86 14.56
N ALA A 239 7.79 13.15 15.15
CA ALA A 239 7.66 11.71 15.00
C ALA A 239 7.40 11.28 13.55
N VAL A 240 6.40 11.87 12.89
CA VAL A 240 5.99 11.50 11.53
C VAL A 240 6.96 12.00 10.45
N THR A 241 7.77 13.03 10.75
CA THR A 241 8.70 13.61 9.78
C THR A 241 10.13 13.09 9.91
N SER A 242 10.52 12.51 11.06
CA SER A 242 11.88 12.02 11.31
C SER A 242 11.98 10.78 12.21
N SER A 243 11.48 10.83 13.46
CA SER A 243 11.81 9.81 14.46
C SER A 243 11.29 8.42 14.10
N ASN A 244 10.08 8.32 13.54
CA ASN A 244 9.51 7.03 13.14
C ASN A 244 10.28 6.44 11.96
N ALA A 245 10.66 7.26 10.98
CA ALA A 245 11.51 6.83 9.86
C ALA A 245 12.87 6.31 10.37
N ALA A 246 13.52 7.03 11.28
CA ALA A 246 14.79 6.58 11.88
C ALA A 246 14.64 5.25 12.64
N LYS A 247 13.54 5.03 13.36
CA LYS A 247 13.30 3.76 14.07
C LYS A 247 13.09 2.60 13.08
N ILE A 248 12.29 2.82 12.04
CA ILE A 248 11.96 1.80 11.03
C ILE A 248 13.19 1.45 10.18
N LEU A 249 14.01 2.44 9.84
CA LEU A 249 15.25 2.26 9.08
C LEU A 249 16.44 1.82 9.95
N ASN A 250 16.25 1.61 11.25
CA ASN A 250 17.29 1.18 12.19
C ASN A 250 18.44 2.19 12.40
N LEU A 251 18.12 3.48 12.34
CA LEU A 251 19.05 4.60 12.58
C LEU A 251 18.73 5.40 13.85
N TYR A 252 17.69 5.04 14.60
CA TYR A 252 17.37 5.71 15.86
C TYR A 252 18.24 5.19 17.02
N PRO A 253 18.78 6.04 17.92
CA PRO A 253 18.60 7.50 17.99
C PRO A 253 19.69 8.31 17.27
N ARG A 254 20.57 7.67 16.48
CA ARG A 254 21.60 8.37 15.69
C ARG A 254 21.00 9.45 14.79
N LYS A 255 19.82 9.20 14.21
CA LYS A 255 19.01 10.21 13.51
C LYS A 255 17.63 10.35 14.17
N GLY A 256 16.98 11.49 13.94
CA GLY A 256 15.60 11.73 14.34
C GLY A 256 15.39 11.96 15.84
N ARG A 257 16.44 12.36 16.58
CA ARG A 257 16.37 12.78 17.99
C ARG A 257 17.50 13.74 18.35
N ILE A 258 17.19 14.78 19.13
CA ILE A 258 18.18 15.69 19.71
C ILE A 258 18.61 15.16 21.08
N ILE A 259 19.77 14.50 21.14
CA ILE A 259 20.41 14.01 22.37
C ILE A 259 21.95 13.96 22.16
N PRO A 260 22.76 13.97 23.24
CA PRO A 260 24.19 13.68 23.14
C PRO A 260 24.47 12.36 22.41
N GLY A 261 25.39 12.38 21.46
CA GLY A 261 25.80 11.22 20.66
C GLY A 261 25.02 10.98 19.35
N ALA A 262 23.94 11.72 19.10
CA ALA A 262 23.25 11.69 17.79
C ALA A 262 24.03 12.45 16.70
N ASP A 263 23.78 12.13 15.43
CA ASP A 263 24.27 12.93 14.30
C ASP A 263 23.69 14.35 14.42
N ALA A 264 24.53 15.38 14.24
CA ALA A 264 24.10 16.78 14.25
C ALA A 264 23.41 17.17 12.92
N ASP A 265 22.30 16.49 12.63
CA ASP A 265 21.32 16.82 11.60
C ASP A 265 20.12 17.50 12.29
N VAL A 266 20.14 18.84 12.31
CA VAL A 266 19.26 19.68 13.15
C VAL A 266 18.64 20.78 12.30
N VAL A 267 17.38 21.11 12.57
CA VAL A 267 16.70 22.26 11.97
C VAL A 267 16.33 23.23 13.09
N VAL A 268 16.73 24.49 12.95
CA VAL A 268 16.17 25.58 13.74
C VAL A 268 14.90 26.02 13.01
N TRP A 269 13.76 25.72 13.62
CA TRP A 269 12.45 25.92 13.05
C TRP A 269 11.78 27.15 13.66
N ASP A 270 11.31 28.07 12.82
CA ASP A 270 10.54 29.23 13.27
C ASP A 270 9.04 28.95 13.06
N PRO A 271 8.27 28.71 14.13
CA PRO A 271 6.85 28.39 14.04
C PRO A 271 5.96 29.61 13.73
N GLU A 272 6.47 30.84 13.89
CA GLU A 272 5.73 32.09 13.73
C GLU A 272 6.00 32.77 12.38
N ALA A 273 7.17 32.50 11.77
CA ALA A 273 7.48 32.95 10.43
C ALA A 273 6.50 32.38 9.40
N THR A 274 6.25 33.17 8.36
CA THR A 274 5.31 32.82 7.29
C THR A 274 5.97 32.90 5.92
N LYS A 275 5.73 31.88 5.11
CA LYS A 275 6.13 31.82 3.70
C LYS A 275 4.92 31.48 2.84
N THR A 276 4.76 32.16 1.72
CA THR A 276 3.89 31.72 0.64
C THR A 276 4.71 30.84 -0.30
N ILE A 277 4.28 29.59 -0.48
CA ILE A 277 4.94 28.66 -1.40
C ILE A 277 4.67 29.10 -2.84
N SER A 278 5.71 29.11 -3.67
CA SER A 278 5.61 29.40 -5.10
C SER A 278 6.73 28.73 -5.88
N ALA A 279 6.41 28.22 -7.07
CA ALA A 279 7.37 27.69 -8.05
C ALA A 279 8.46 28.72 -8.40
N SER A 280 8.15 30.02 -8.34
CA SER A 280 9.12 31.09 -8.62
C SER A 280 10.25 31.21 -7.59
N THR A 281 10.05 30.66 -6.38
CA THR A 281 11.03 30.75 -5.27
C THR A 281 11.54 29.38 -4.80
N GLN A 282 11.11 28.30 -5.45
CA GLN A 282 11.52 26.95 -5.09
C GLN A 282 12.91 26.64 -5.63
N VAL A 283 13.62 25.74 -4.95
CA VAL A 283 14.90 25.18 -5.41
C VAL A 283 14.77 23.73 -5.86
N GLN A 284 13.66 23.06 -5.53
CA GLN A 284 13.37 21.72 -6.03
C GLN A 284 13.09 21.73 -7.55
N GLY A 285 13.28 20.58 -8.20
CA GLY A 285 12.97 20.44 -9.62
C GLY A 285 11.46 20.55 -9.94
N GLY A 286 11.16 20.79 -11.22
CA GLY A 286 9.81 21.02 -11.73
C GLY A 286 9.53 22.50 -11.96
N ASP A 287 8.71 22.79 -12.98
CA ASP A 287 8.21 24.13 -13.35
C ASP A 287 6.83 24.43 -12.75
N PHE A 288 6.30 23.50 -11.94
CA PHE A 288 5.03 23.62 -11.21
C PHE A 288 5.24 23.27 -9.73
N ASN A 289 4.58 23.99 -8.83
CA ASN A 289 4.50 23.64 -7.40
C ASN A 289 3.05 23.28 -7.06
N LEU A 290 2.83 22.12 -6.42
CA LEU A 290 1.48 21.67 -6.07
C LEU A 290 0.80 22.50 -4.98
N TYR A 291 1.59 23.26 -4.23
CA TYR A 291 1.14 24.09 -3.11
C TYR A 291 1.27 25.57 -3.46
N GLU A 292 1.20 25.92 -4.74
CA GLU A 292 1.27 27.30 -5.22
C GLU A 292 0.30 28.21 -4.44
N ASN A 293 0.80 29.35 -3.97
CA ASN A 293 0.10 30.32 -3.13
C ASN A 293 -0.32 29.83 -1.73
N MET A 294 0.10 28.64 -1.30
CA MET A 294 -0.15 28.17 0.07
C MET A 294 0.71 28.96 1.06
N ARG A 295 0.04 29.75 1.91
CA ARG A 295 0.66 30.36 3.09
C ARG A 295 0.92 29.26 4.12
N CYS A 296 2.16 29.14 4.58
CA CYS A 296 2.57 28.25 5.65
C CYS A 296 3.22 29.04 6.76
N HIS A 297 2.79 28.80 8.00
CA HIS A 297 3.60 29.04 9.18
C HIS A 297 4.59 27.88 9.34
N GLY A 298 5.65 28.08 10.12
CA GLY A 298 6.66 27.05 10.27
C GLY A 298 7.60 27.00 9.07
N VAL A 299 8.77 27.61 9.21
CA VAL A 299 9.82 27.57 8.18
C VAL A 299 11.16 27.17 8.79
N PRO A 300 12.02 26.47 8.03
CA PRO A 300 13.38 26.24 8.48
C PRO A 300 14.15 27.56 8.38
N LEU A 301 14.60 28.10 9.51
CA LEU A 301 15.46 29.28 9.54
C LEU A 301 16.92 28.89 9.28
N VAL A 302 17.37 27.82 9.95
CA VAL A 302 18.70 27.23 9.80
C VAL A 302 18.57 25.73 9.62
N THR A 303 19.29 25.16 8.64
CA THR A 303 19.48 23.71 8.53
C THR A 303 20.95 23.37 8.76
N ILE A 304 21.19 22.49 9.71
CA ILE A 304 22.49 21.95 10.05
C ILE A 304 22.51 20.49 9.61
N SER A 305 23.50 20.09 8.82
CA SER A 305 23.72 18.69 8.47
C SER A 305 25.14 18.29 8.84
N ARG A 306 25.27 17.17 9.57
CA ARG A 306 26.55 16.63 10.06
C ARG A 306 27.38 17.68 10.81
N GLY A 307 26.71 18.55 11.58
CA GLY A 307 27.33 19.60 12.39
C GLY A 307 27.79 20.84 11.62
N ARG A 308 27.36 21.00 10.36
CA ARG A 308 27.67 22.17 9.53
C ARG A 308 26.38 22.88 9.14
N VAL A 309 26.34 24.19 9.28
CA VAL A 309 25.26 25.02 8.71
C VAL A 309 25.35 24.89 7.19
N VAL A 310 24.27 24.40 6.58
CA VAL A 310 24.17 24.21 5.12
C VAL A 310 23.12 25.12 4.49
N TYR A 311 22.26 25.71 5.30
CA TYR A 311 21.26 26.68 4.90
C TYR A 311 20.97 27.62 6.06
N GLU A 312 21.01 28.92 5.80
CA GLU A 312 20.72 29.98 6.76
C GLU A 312 20.28 31.24 6.02
N ASN A 313 19.28 31.96 6.54
CA ASN A 313 18.80 33.24 5.98
C ASN A 313 18.49 33.20 4.48
N GLY A 314 17.92 32.08 3.99
CA GLY A 314 17.58 31.91 2.58
C GLY A 314 18.75 31.52 1.67
N VAL A 315 19.96 31.40 2.20
CA VAL A 315 21.18 31.08 1.44
C VAL A 315 21.59 29.63 1.68
N PHE A 316 21.71 28.86 0.60
CA PHE A 316 22.26 27.50 0.63
C PHE A 316 23.79 27.52 0.45
N MET A 317 24.49 26.77 1.29
CA MET A 317 25.95 26.73 1.34
C MET A 317 26.46 25.32 1.66
N CYS A 318 26.49 24.44 0.66
CA CYS A 318 26.99 23.08 0.82
C CYS A 318 27.61 22.58 -0.48
N ALA A 319 28.77 21.92 -0.39
CA ALA A 319 29.42 21.31 -1.53
C ALA A 319 28.74 19.97 -1.90
N GLU A 320 28.69 19.68 -3.20
CA GLU A 320 28.27 18.36 -3.69
C GLU A 320 29.13 17.24 -3.08
N GLY A 321 28.53 16.09 -2.79
CA GLY A 321 29.23 14.94 -2.19
C GLY A 321 29.48 15.05 -0.68
N THR A 322 29.04 16.14 -0.02
CA THR A 322 29.13 16.27 1.46
C THR A 322 28.29 15.20 2.17
N GLY A 323 27.11 14.89 1.64
CA GLY A 323 26.26 13.79 2.11
C GLY A 323 26.98 12.44 2.07
N LYS A 324 26.56 11.50 2.92
CA LYS A 324 27.14 10.16 3.01
C LYS A 324 26.05 9.10 3.05
N PHE A 325 26.29 7.99 2.35
CA PHE A 325 25.49 6.79 2.51
C PHE A 325 25.52 6.32 3.97
N CYS A 326 24.36 5.94 4.50
CA CYS A 326 24.21 5.41 5.85
C CYS A 326 23.74 3.96 5.75
N PRO A 327 24.64 2.97 5.95
CA PRO A 327 24.26 1.57 5.96
C PRO A 327 23.15 1.30 6.97
N LEU A 328 22.10 0.61 6.55
CA LEU A 328 20.94 0.27 7.34
C LEU A 328 21.03 -1.20 7.77
N ARG A 329 21.17 -1.44 9.07
CA ARG A 329 21.23 -2.80 9.61
C ARG A 329 19.85 -3.46 9.54
N SER A 330 19.79 -4.74 9.21
CA SER A 330 18.57 -5.55 9.27
C SER A 330 18.04 -5.72 10.70
N PHE A 331 16.84 -6.30 10.81
CA PHE A 331 16.12 -6.54 12.05
C PHE A 331 15.93 -5.27 12.91
N PRO A 332 15.27 -4.21 12.39
CA PRO A 332 14.95 -3.03 13.20
C PRO A 332 14.08 -3.42 14.41
N ASP A 333 14.55 -3.10 15.62
CA ASP A 333 13.92 -3.49 16.88
C ASP A 333 12.46 -3.04 16.98
N THR A 334 12.14 -1.84 16.48
CA THR A 334 10.78 -1.29 16.52
C THR A 334 9.76 -2.17 15.78
N VAL A 335 10.24 -3.01 14.86
CA VAL A 335 9.41 -3.91 14.05
C VAL A 335 9.58 -5.36 14.50
N TYR A 336 10.83 -5.85 14.55
CA TYR A 336 11.14 -7.28 14.72
C TYR A 336 11.11 -7.76 16.16
N LYS A 337 11.32 -6.89 17.17
CA LYS A 337 11.40 -7.33 18.57
C LYS A 337 10.13 -8.05 19.05
N LYS A 338 8.95 -7.56 18.63
CA LYS A 338 7.66 -8.22 18.91
C LYS A 338 7.42 -9.49 18.08
N LEU A 339 7.96 -9.54 16.86
CA LEU A 339 7.81 -10.70 15.97
C LEU A 339 8.52 -11.94 16.53
N VAL A 340 9.65 -11.75 17.23
CA VAL A 340 10.36 -12.85 17.93
C VAL A 340 9.45 -13.59 18.90
N GLN A 341 8.62 -12.86 19.66
CA GLN A 341 7.67 -13.50 20.58
C GLN A 341 6.44 -14.03 19.85
N ARG A 342 5.93 -13.30 18.85
CA ARG A 342 4.80 -13.75 18.01
C ARG A 342 5.08 -15.12 17.38
N GLU A 343 6.27 -15.33 16.83
CA GLU A 343 6.66 -16.59 16.19
C GLU A 343 6.64 -17.78 17.17
N LYS A 344 7.00 -17.55 18.44
CA LYS A 344 6.94 -18.59 19.48
C LYS A 344 5.51 -18.97 19.83
N THR A 345 4.58 -18.00 19.82
CA THR A 345 3.17 -18.19 20.16
C THR A 345 2.38 -18.90 19.06
N LEU A 346 2.73 -18.69 17.78
CA LEU A 346 2.00 -19.21 16.62
C LEU A 346 2.39 -20.65 16.23
N LYS A 347 2.94 -21.44 17.15
CA LYS A 347 3.28 -22.85 16.91
C LYS A 347 2.01 -23.69 16.79
N VAL A 348 1.58 -23.93 15.55
CA VAL A 348 0.52 -24.89 15.25
C VAL A 348 1.05 -26.32 15.41
N ARG A 349 0.21 -27.22 15.92
CA ARG A 349 0.53 -28.64 16.08
C ARG A 349 -0.53 -29.48 15.39
N GLY A 350 -0.11 -30.58 14.79
CA GLY A 350 -1.03 -31.61 14.33
C GLY A 350 -1.77 -32.22 15.53
N VAL A 351 -2.98 -32.70 15.28
CA VAL A 351 -3.68 -33.55 16.24
C VAL A 351 -3.05 -34.94 16.14
N ASP A 352 -2.56 -35.45 17.27
CA ASP A 352 -2.10 -36.83 17.35
C ASP A 352 -3.29 -37.77 17.22
N ARG A 353 -3.23 -38.69 16.25
CA ARG A 353 -4.28 -39.66 15.95
C ARG A 353 -3.67 -41.02 15.73
N THR A 354 -4.36 -42.06 16.16
CA THR A 354 -4.07 -43.41 15.68
C THR A 354 -4.17 -43.46 14.15
N PRO A 355 -3.22 -44.10 13.44
CA PRO A 355 -3.30 -44.25 11.99
C PRO A 355 -4.63 -44.90 11.58
N TYR A 356 -5.20 -44.45 10.46
CA TYR A 356 -6.40 -45.05 9.89
C TYR A 356 -6.08 -46.45 9.36
N LEU A 357 -6.82 -47.45 9.85
CA LEU A 357 -6.65 -48.87 9.48
C LEU A 357 -7.79 -49.41 8.60
N GLY A 358 -8.74 -48.57 8.20
CA GLY A 358 -9.86 -48.99 7.36
C GLY A 358 -9.50 -49.05 5.88
N ASP A 359 -10.43 -49.56 5.07
CA ASP A 359 -10.27 -49.67 3.62
C ASP A 359 -10.34 -48.30 2.92
N VAL A 360 -9.46 -48.07 1.95
CA VAL A 360 -9.46 -46.86 1.11
C VAL A 360 -10.04 -47.20 -0.27
N ALA A 361 -11.10 -46.51 -0.67
CA ALA A 361 -11.69 -46.68 -2.00
C ALA A 361 -10.73 -46.16 -3.10
N VAL A 362 -10.59 -46.93 -4.18
CA VAL A 362 -9.83 -46.48 -5.37
C VAL A 362 -10.69 -45.50 -6.16
N VAL A 363 -10.33 -44.22 -6.13
CA VAL A 363 -10.95 -43.18 -6.97
C VAL A 363 -10.06 -42.95 -8.19
N VAL A 364 -10.50 -43.38 -9.37
CA VAL A 364 -9.81 -43.09 -10.62
C VAL A 364 -10.12 -41.64 -11.01
N HIS A 365 -9.16 -40.74 -10.78
CA HIS A 365 -9.26 -39.35 -11.26
C HIS A 365 -8.90 -39.29 -12.75
N PRO A 366 -9.81 -38.87 -13.65
CA PRO A 366 -9.55 -38.85 -15.10
C PRO A 366 -8.55 -37.76 -15.56
N GLY A 367 -7.89 -37.04 -14.65
CA GLY A 367 -7.12 -35.82 -14.97
C GLY A 367 -5.64 -35.78 -14.54
N LYS A 368 -5.08 -36.81 -13.91
CA LYS A 368 -3.65 -36.83 -13.54
C LYS A 368 -2.90 -37.90 -14.32
N LYS A 369 -2.24 -37.51 -15.42
CA LYS A 369 -1.10 -38.26 -15.97
C LYS A 369 0.11 -37.99 -15.09
N GLU A 370 0.50 -38.96 -14.27
CA GLU A 370 1.83 -38.98 -13.68
C GLU A 370 2.86 -39.25 -14.80
N MET A 371 3.97 -38.50 -14.82
CA MET A 371 5.09 -38.72 -15.74
C MET A 371 5.90 -39.95 -15.26
N GLY A 372 6.17 -40.90 -16.17
CA GLY A 372 6.60 -42.30 -15.94
C GLY A 372 8.04 -42.54 -15.45
N THR A 373 8.67 -43.73 -15.48
CA THR A 373 8.45 -45.09 -16.10
C THR A 373 9.62 -46.03 -15.63
N PRO A 374 9.77 -47.36 -15.98
CA PRO A 374 8.88 -48.35 -16.63
C PRO A 374 8.93 -49.82 -16.06
N LEU A 375 8.18 -50.72 -16.74
CA LEU A 375 8.28 -52.19 -16.85
C LEU A 375 7.39 -53.05 -15.92
N ALA A 376 6.26 -53.54 -16.44
CA ALA A 376 6.12 -54.93 -16.90
C ALA A 376 4.68 -55.21 -17.38
N ASP A 377 4.59 -55.86 -18.54
CA ASP A 377 3.52 -56.65 -19.16
C ASP A 377 2.09 -56.57 -18.59
N THR A 378 1.17 -56.08 -19.42
CA THR A 378 -0.23 -56.54 -19.37
C THR A 378 -0.82 -56.65 -20.79
N PRO A 379 -1.66 -57.67 -21.08
CA PRO A 379 -2.13 -57.95 -22.42
C PRO A 379 -3.23 -56.97 -22.85
N THR A 380 -3.17 -56.57 -24.12
CA THR A 380 -4.21 -55.77 -24.81
C THR A 380 -5.55 -56.50 -24.85
N ARG A 381 -6.61 -55.89 -24.32
CA ARG A 381 -8.01 -56.28 -24.55
C ARG A 381 -8.68 -55.26 -25.49
N PRO A 382 -9.59 -55.67 -26.42
CA PRO A 382 -10.00 -54.82 -27.54
C PRO A 382 -10.89 -53.65 -27.11
N VAL A 383 -10.76 -52.55 -27.86
CA VAL A 383 -11.54 -51.32 -27.72
C VAL A 383 -13.00 -51.57 -28.11
N THR A 384 -13.93 -51.44 -27.16
CA THR A 384 -15.35 -51.25 -27.48
C THR A 384 -15.59 -49.80 -27.87
N ARG A 385 -15.88 -49.58 -29.16
CA ARG A 385 -16.44 -48.33 -29.66
C ARG A 385 -17.80 -48.08 -29.00
N HIS A 386 -17.96 -46.94 -28.34
CA HIS A 386 -19.22 -46.21 -28.37
C HIS A 386 -18.92 -44.73 -28.59
N GLY A 387 -19.21 -44.27 -29.81
CA GLY A 387 -19.36 -42.87 -30.11
C GLY A 387 -20.63 -42.33 -29.45
N GLY A 388 -20.57 -41.08 -29.02
CA GLY A 388 -21.69 -40.38 -28.42
C GLY A 388 -21.24 -39.02 -27.92
N MET A 389 -21.41 -38.02 -28.78
CA MET A 389 -21.28 -36.60 -28.46
C MET A 389 -22.25 -36.26 -27.32
N ARG A 390 -21.74 -35.78 -26.17
CA ARG A 390 -22.61 -35.29 -25.08
C ARG A 390 -23.00 -33.84 -25.38
N ASP A 391 -24.26 -33.67 -25.73
CA ASP A 391 -24.95 -32.38 -25.72
C ASP A 391 -25.29 -32.00 -24.27
N LEU A 392 -25.01 -30.76 -23.88
CA LEU A 392 -25.10 -30.26 -22.49
C LEU A 392 -26.41 -29.52 -22.19
N HIS A 393 -27.39 -29.54 -23.10
CA HIS A 393 -28.64 -28.77 -22.96
C HIS A 393 -29.92 -29.57 -22.68
N GLU A 394 -29.85 -30.89 -22.49
CA GLU A 394 -31.02 -31.68 -22.04
C GLU A 394 -30.81 -32.26 -20.64
N SER A 395 -31.22 -31.51 -19.59
CA SER A 395 -31.48 -32.10 -18.28
C SER A 395 -32.98 -32.22 -18.05
N SER A 396 -33.50 -33.45 -18.05
CA SER A 396 -34.86 -33.79 -17.64
C SER A 396 -34.90 -34.11 -16.14
N PHE A 397 -34.83 -33.09 -15.29
CA PHE A 397 -35.14 -33.27 -13.87
C PHE A 397 -36.65 -33.16 -13.66
N SER A 398 -37.33 -34.28 -13.41
CA SER A 398 -38.72 -34.35 -12.95
C SER A 398 -38.75 -34.69 -11.46
N LEU A 399 -39.34 -33.83 -10.64
CA LEU A 399 -39.57 -34.06 -9.21
C LEU A 399 -40.87 -34.84 -9.00
N SER A 400 -40.90 -36.10 -9.44
CA SER A 400 -41.99 -37.04 -9.16
C SER A 400 -41.46 -38.25 -8.42
N GLY A 401 -41.36 -38.13 -7.09
CA GLY A 401 -40.99 -39.19 -6.17
C GLY A 401 -41.29 -38.74 -4.74
N SER A 402 -41.72 -39.67 -3.89
CA SER A 402 -42.04 -39.39 -2.48
C SER A 402 -40.83 -38.78 -1.77
N GLN A 403 -41.03 -37.65 -1.11
CA GLN A 403 -40.00 -36.96 -0.34
C GLN A 403 -40.00 -37.47 1.11
N ILE A 404 -38.83 -37.39 1.74
CA ILE A 404 -38.57 -38.02 3.05
C ILE A 404 -39.40 -37.41 4.19
N ASP A 405 -40.07 -36.28 3.94
CA ASP A 405 -40.89 -35.51 4.86
C ASP A 405 -42.38 -35.49 4.51
N ASP A 406 -42.82 -36.26 3.50
CA ASP A 406 -44.23 -36.35 3.08
C ASP A 406 -45.17 -36.84 4.19
N HIS A 407 -44.63 -37.49 5.24
CA HIS A 407 -45.37 -37.98 6.40
C HIS A 407 -45.36 -37.03 7.60
N VAL A 408 -44.77 -35.84 7.48
CA VAL A 408 -44.74 -34.85 8.57
C VAL A 408 -45.95 -33.90 8.44
N PRO A 409 -46.87 -33.86 9.42
CA PRO A 409 -48.03 -32.96 9.35
C PRO A 409 -47.59 -31.49 9.36
N LYS A 410 -47.90 -30.75 8.30
CA LYS A 410 -47.62 -29.31 8.22
C LYS A 410 -48.53 -28.56 9.21
N ARG A 411 -47.93 -27.87 10.19
CA ARG A 411 -48.67 -26.94 11.08
C ARG A 411 -49.17 -25.75 10.27
N ALA A 412 -50.44 -25.41 10.46
CA ALA A 412 -51.08 -24.23 9.89
C ALA A 412 -50.35 -22.95 10.33
N SER A 413 -50.26 -22.02 9.39
CA SER A 413 -49.56 -20.74 9.46
C SER A 413 -50.03 -19.85 10.63
N ALA A 414 -49.08 -19.40 11.44
CA ALA A 414 -49.28 -18.25 12.34
C ALA A 414 -48.67 -17.01 11.66
N ARG A 415 -49.53 -16.08 11.21
CA ARG A 415 -49.10 -14.71 10.88
C ARG A 415 -48.74 -14.00 12.17
N ILE A 416 -47.47 -13.63 12.33
CA ILE A 416 -47.06 -12.69 13.38
C ILE A 416 -47.11 -11.29 12.78
N LEU A 417 -48.18 -10.56 13.08
CA LEU A 417 -48.21 -9.11 13.04
C LEU A 417 -47.59 -8.60 14.36
N ALA A 418 -46.58 -7.73 14.24
CA ALA A 418 -45.92 -6.96 15.31
C ALA A 418 -45.05 -7.76 16.32
N PRO A 419 -43.71 -7.73 16.20
CA PRO A 419 -42.83 -8.07 17.32
C PRO A 419 -42.90 -6.99 18.42
N PRO A 420 -42.88 -7.37 19.71
CA PRO A 420 -42.95 -6.43 20.83
C PRO A 420 -41.60 -5.74 21.05
N GLY A 421 -41.59 -4.41 20.88
CA GLY A 421 -40.41 -3.55 21.04
C GLY A 421 -40.71 -2.14 20.54
N GLY A 422 -41.73 -1.51 21.12
CA GLY A 422 -42.27 -0.23 20.67
C GLY A 422 -41.32 0.96 20.81
N ARG A 423 -41.33 1.79 19.76
CA ARG A 423 -41.35 3.27 19.74
C ARG A 423 -40.68 4.02 20.90
N SER A 424 -39.59 4.71 20.62
CA SER A 424 -39.26 5.99 21.26
C SER A 424 -39.86 7.14 20.44
N SER A 425 -40.82 7.84 21.04
CA SER A 425 -41.34 9.14 20.62
C SER A 425 -40.32 10.24 20.91
N GLY A 426 -40.26 11.27 20.04
CA GLY A 426 -39.30 12.35 20.13
C GLY A 426 -39.67 13.52 21.06
N ILE A 427 -38.81 14.55 20.92
CA ILE A 427 -38.89 15.97 21.34
C ILE A 427 -38.43 16.27 22.78
N TRP A 428 -37.20 16.80 22.93
CA TRP A 428 -36.87 18.23 23.12
C TRP A 428 -35.46 18.51 22.59
#